data_AF-A0AAW7LS49-F1
#
_entry.id   AF-A0AAW7LS49-F1
#
_cell.length_a   1.000
_cell.length_b   1.000
_cell.length_c   1.000
_cell.angle_alpha   90.00
_cell.angle_beta   90.00
_cell.angle_gamma   90.00
#
_symmetry.space_group_name_H-M   'P 1'
#
loop_
_entity.id
_entity.type
_entity.pdbx_description
1 polymer ?
#
loop_
_entity_poly.entity_id
_entity_poly.type
_entity_poly.pdbx_seq_one_letter_code
_entity_poly.pdbx_strand_id
1 'polypeptide(L)' 'MAAKAAVHQWHHHEDVNRLVLVDRLDHKSNHTLYHPTGKGGRDMWGGGEPGRQGRLDGSTGKACK' A
#
# COMPACT_ATOMS: atom_id res chain seq x y z
N MET A 1 18.49 26.91 2.41
CA MET A 1 17.35 25.98 2.45
C MET A 1 17.94 24.57 2.45
N ALA A 2 17.78 23.79 3.52
CA ALA A 2 18.19 22.39 3.50
C ALA A 2 17.12 21.57 2.75
N ALA A 3 17.52 20.83 1.72
CA ALA A 3 16.62 19.87 1.09
C ALA A 3 16.27 18.79 2.14
N LYS A 4 15.01 18.70 2.52
CA LYS A 4 14.53 17.64 3.42
C LYS A 4 14.69 16.33 2.66
N ALA A 5 15.47 15.39 3.18
CA ALA A 5 15.62 14.08 2.57
C ALA A 5 14.23 13.45 2.40
N ALA A 6 13.83 13.20 1.15
CA ALA A 6 12.55 12.58 0.85
C ALA A 6 12.61 11.11 1.28
N VAL A 7 11.86 10.78 2.34
CA VAL A 7 11.75 9.41 2.82
C VAL A 7 10.63 8.77 2.04
N HIS A 8 10.98 7.88 1.12
CA HIS A 8 10.01 7.14 0.33
C HIS A 8 9.65 5.81 0.99
N GLN A 9 8.42 5.34 0.74
CA GLN A 9 7.96 4.03 1.18
C GLN A 9 7.19 3.32 0.07
N TRP A 10 7.23 2.00 0.10
CA TRP A 10 6.37 1.17 -0.74
C TRP A 10 4.94 1.19 -0.20
N HIS A 11 4.07 1.85 -0.93
CA HIS A 11 2.64 1.89 -0.65
C HIS A 11 1.93 0.75 -1.39
N HIS A 12 1.07 0.07 -0.65
CA HIS A 12 0.21 -0.96 -1.20
C HIS A 12 -1.08 -0.28 -1.69
N HIS A 13 -1.18 -0.07 -3.01
CA HIS A 13 -2.33 0.57 -3.64
C HIS A 13 -3.62 -0.24 -3.42
N GLU A 14 -4.76 0.31 -3.77
CA GLU A 14 -6.01 -0.44 -3.68
C GLU A 14 -6.15 -1.44 -4.85
N ASP A 15 -5.71 -1.08 -6.06
CA ASP A 15 -5.55 -2.04 -7.18
C ASP A 15 -4.65 -3.23 -6.80
N VAL A 16 -5.09 -4.44 -7.12
CA VAL A 16 -4.33 -5.65 -6.80
C VAL A 16 -2.99 -5.70 -7.57
N ASN A 17 -1.95 -6.22 -6.92
CA ASN A 17 -0.60 -6.37 -7.46
C ASN A 17 0.09 -5.06 -7.88
N ARG A 18 -0.31 -3.93 -7.28
CA ARG A 18 0.23 -2.61 -7.63
C ARG A 18 0.94 -1.94 -6.46
N LEU A 19 2.25 -2.13 -6.35
CA LEU A 19 3.08 -1.35 -5.44
C LEU A 19 3.44 0.00 -6.07
N VAL A 20 3.31 1.07 -5.29
CA VAL A 20 3.66 2.43 -5.72
C VAL A 20 4.66 3.01 -4.73
N LEU A 21 5.72 3.64 -5.24
CA LEU A 21 6.65 4.38 -4.41
C LEU A 21 6.06 5.76 -4.11
N VAL A 22 5.91 6.11 -2.84
CA VAL A 22 5.32 7.37 -2.39
C VAL A 22 6.18 8.03 -1.33
N ASP A 23 6.10 9.36 -1.20
CA ASP A 23 6.68 10.05 -0.05
C ASP A 23 5.93 9.67 1.23
N ARG A 24 6.67 9.34 2.29
CA ARG A 24 6.12 8.87 3.56
C ARG A 24 5.35 9.96 4.30
N LEU A 25 5.80 11.20 4.27
CA LEU A 25 5.15 12.29 4.99
C LEU A 25 3.87 12.73 4.27
N ASP A 26 3.91 12.78 2.95
CA ASP A 26 2.73 13.05 2.14
C ASP A 26 1.69 11.94 2.28
N HIS A 27 2.08 10.66 2.14
CA HIS A 27 1.18 9.51 2.32
C HIS A 27 0.50 9.51 3.69
N LYS A 28 1.24 9.88 4.75
CA LYS A 28 0.68 9.97 6.11
C LYS A 28 -0.31 11.12 6.26
N SER A 29 0.01 12.29 5.71
CA SER A 29 -0.82 13.50 5.85
C SER A 29 -2.09 13.43 5.00
N ASN A 30 -1.99 12.81 3.84
CA ASN A 30 -3.02 12.76 2.80
C ASN A 30 -3.61 11.35 2.63
N HIS A 31 -3.75 10.60 3.72
CA HIS A 31 -4.11 9.18 3.71
C HIS A 31 -5.33 8.84 2.85
N THR A 32 -6.37 9.68 2.87
CA THR A 32 -7.62 9.49 2.09
C THR A 32 -7.43 9.63 0.58
N LEU A 33 -6.45 10.40 0.11
CA LEU A 33 -6.13 10.49 -1.33
C LEU A 33 -5.51 9.20 -1.85
N TYR A 34 -4.73 8.53 -1.00
CA TYR A 34 -4.06 7.27 -1.32
C TYR A 34 -4.91 6.04 -0.99
N HIS A 35 -5.92 6.19 -0.15
CA HIS A 35 -6.88 5.16 0.26
C HIS A 35 -8.32 5.65 0.10
N PRO A 36 -8.81 5.90 -1.13
CA PRO A 36 -10.15 6.45 -1.36
C PRO A 36 -11.28 5.53 -0.89
N THR A 37 -11.08 4.20 -0.85
CA THR A 37 -12.05 3.27 -0.27
C THR A 37 -11.98 3.17 1.25
N GLY A 38 -11.01 3.86 1.86
CA GLY A 38 -10.68 3.77 3.28
C GLY A 38 -9.99 2.46 3.66
N LYS A 39 -9.63 1.60 2.69
CA LYS A 39 -8.94 0.34 2.91
C LYS A 39 -7.49 0.42 2.45
N GLY A 40 -6.61 -0.25 3.19
CA GLY A 40 -5.22 -0.39 2.78
C GLY A 40 -5.02 -1.60 1.88
N GLY A 41 -3.96 -1.61 1.05
CA GLY A 41 -3.57 -2.83 0.35
C GLY A 41 -3.22 -3.98 1.29
N ARG A 42 -2.96 -3.74 2.59
CA ARG A 42 -2.91 -4.81 3.62
C ARG A 42 -4.26 -5.51 3.81
N ASP A 43 -5.38 -4.79 3.75
CA ASP A 43 -6.71 -5.38 3.90
C ASP A 43 -7.16 -6.11 2.63
N MET A 44 -6.65 -5.65 1.48
CA MET A 44 -7.00 -6.21 0.17
C MET A 44 -6.10 -7.39 -0.20
N TRP A 45 -4.79 -7.27 0.03
CA TRP A 45 -3.76 -8.23 -0.35
C TRP A 45 -3.18 -9.00 0.83
N GLY A 46 -3.64 -8.77 2.05
CA GLY A 46 -3.05 -9.40 3.23
C GLY A 46 -1.71 -8.78 3.62
N GLY A 47 -1.24 -9.12 4.82
CA GLY A 47 0.06 -8.69 5.33
C GLY A 47 1.16 -9.75 5.15
N GLY A 48 2.38 -9.40 5.56
CA GLY A 48 3.51 -10.34 5.57
C GLY A 48 4.12 -10.58 4.18
N GLU A 49 5.02 -11.55 4.06
CA GLU A 49 5.59 -11.98 2.78
C GLU A 49 4.56 -12.39 1.73
N PRO A 50 3.49 -13.14 2.07
CA PRO A 50 2.49 -13.56 1.09
C PRO A 50 1.79 -12.38 0.40
N GLY A 51 1.39 -11.36 1.18
CA GLY A 51 0.79 -10.16 0.62
C GLY A 51 1.76 -9.31 -0.21
N ARG A 52 3.06 -9.32 0.12
CA ARG A 52 4.10 -8.67 -0.71
C ARG A 52 4.35 -9.41 -2.03
N GLN A 53 4.16 -10.71 -2.05
CA GLN A 53 4.32 -11.56 -3.24
C GLN A 53 3.04 -11.63 -4.11
N GLY A 54 1.95 -10.97 -3.69
CA GLY A 54 0.67 -11.02 -4.42
C GLY A 54 -0.04 -12.38 -4.34
N ARG A 55 0.32 -13.24 -3.36
CA ARG A 55 -0.24 -14.59 -3.22
C ARG A 55 -1.55 -14.54 -2.44
N LEU A 56 -2.62 -14.09 -3.11
CA LEU A 56 -3.94 -13.90 -2.50
C LEU A 56 -4.84 -15.10 -2.74
N ASP A 57 -4.88 -16.02 -1.78
CA ASP A 57 -5.67 -17.26 -1.84
C ASP A 57 -6.84 -17.29 -0.83
N GLY A 58 -7.11 -16.15 -0.17
CA GLY A 58 -8.11 -16.05 0.90
C GLY A 58 -7.56 -16.31 2.31
N SER A 59 -6.37 -16.93 2.44
CA SER A 59 -5.67 -17.04 3.73
C SER A 59 -4.90 -15.75 4.07
N THR A 60 -4.41 -15.06 3.04
CA THR A 60 -3.77 -13.74 3.15
C THR A 60 -4.39 -12.79 2.15
N GLY A 61 -5.28 -11.91 2.64
CA GLY A 61 -6.02 -10.97 1.79
C GLY A 61 -7.17 -11.61 1.03
N LYS A 62 -7.87 -10.79 0.23
CA LYS A 62 -8.97 -11.27 -0.61
C LYS A 62 -8.40 -11.87 -1.88
N ALA A 63 -8.82 -13.09 -2.20
CA ALA A 63 -8.49 -13.71 -3.48
C ALA A 63 -8.96 -12.81 -4.65
N CYS A 64 -8.12 -12.66 -5.67
CA CYS A 64 -8.55 -12.09 -6.94
C CYS A 64 -9.67 -12.98 -7.49
N LYS A 65 -10.81 -12.37 -7.84
CA LYS A 65 -11.85 -13.06 -8.62
C LYS A 65 -11.45 -13.12 -10.09
#